data_AF-A0A1J7J5E5-F1
#
_entry.id   AF-A0A1J7J5E5-F1
#
_cell.length_a   1.000
_cell.length_b   1.000
_cell.length_c   1.000
_cell.angle_alpha   90.00
_cell.angle_beta   90.00
_cell.angle_gamma   90.00
#
_symmetry.space_group_name_H-M   'P 1'
#
loop_
_entity.id
_entity.type
_entity.pdbx_description
1 polymer ?
#
loop_
_entity_poly.entity_id
_entity_poly.type
_entity_poly.pdbx_seq_one_letter_code
_entity_poly.pdbx_strand_id
1 'polypeptide(L)'
;MTIQAVLPSVVASPCLPASIPYPTLFGAEFLSLEANFVANYSQNVPIGYYVNHGAVNVTDNDTVHVQVWLPANTWNGRLQAIGGAGWQAGLHYAGLMGMTASIGEGYSTVSTDAGLGSDTTPVNWGLLSPGNPNLYLLQNLGSVSLNDAAVIGKSITASYYGQPPKYSYFNGCSQGGRQGPMLAQRYPEAFDGIAAAAPAINWNQFFIKDMYPSFLMDSLGAYPLSCEFNAITAAAIEACDAADGVVDGIITDEEACDFDPMSLVGTVINCTNFGVERPISSAAATIIQGD
;
A
#
# COMPACT_ATOMS: atom_id res chain seq x y z
N MET A 1 2.00 -28.80 48.09
CA MET A 1 2.94 -29.88 47.72
C MET A 1 4.17 -29.21 47.12
N THR A 2 5.37 -29.51 47.60
CA THR A 2 6.58 -28.77 47.23
C THR A 2 7.43 -29.59 46.27
N ILE A 3 7.82 -28.98 45.15
CA ILE A 3 8.84 -29.51 44.24
C ILE A 3 9.83 -28.37 44.00
N GLN A 4 11.10 -28.57 44.36
CA GLN A 4 12.20 -27.76 43.87
C GLN A 4 12.81 -28.44 42.65
N ALA A 5 13.09 -27.67 41.60
CA ALA A 5 13.97 -28.05 40.51
C ALA A 5 15.06 -26.97 40.39
N VAL A 6 16.28 -27.39 40.05
CA VAL A 6 17.45 -26.51 39.99
C VAL A 6 17.59 -25.94 38.58
N LEU A 7 17.73 -24.61 38.47
CA LEU A 7 18.03 -23.91 37.22
C LEU A 7 19.49 -24.15 36.83
N PRO A 8 19.79 -24.31 35.51
CA PRO A 8 19.98 -23.11 34.69
C PRO A 8 19.33 -23.18 33.29
N SER A 9 19.34 -22.02 32.62
CA SER A 9 19.20 -21.85 31.16
C SER A 9 18.02 -22.54 30.47
N VAL A 10 16.82 -22.04 30.74
CA VAL A 10 15.90 -21.67 29.64
C VAL A 10 15.65 -20.18 29.78
N VAL A 11 16.10 -19.39 28.80
CA VAL A 11 15.61 -18.01 28.66
C VAL A 11 14.16 -18.16 28.23
N ALA A 12 13.21 -17.78 29.08
CA ALA A 12 11.79 -17.81 28.73
C ALA A 12 11.61 -16.99 27.44
N SER A 13 10.95 -17.57 26.43
CA SER A 13 10.70 -16.85 25.18
C SER A 13 9.95 -15.56 25.50
N PRO A 14 10.47 -14.36 25.16
CA PRO A 14 9.75 -13.10 25.38
C PRO A 14 8.50 -12.99 24.49
N CYS A 15 8.33 -13.92 23.54
CA CYS A 15 7.14 -14.10 22.71
C CYS A 15 6.22 -15.17 23.34
N LEU A 16 5.62 -14.84 24.49
CA LEU A 16 4.49 -15.54 25.10
C LEU A 16 3.38 -14.51 25.36
N PRO A 17 2.09 -14.81 25.15
CA PRO A 17 1.04 -13.82 25.38
C PRO A 17 1.02 -13.27 26.81
N ALA A 18 1.24 -14.15 27.79
CA ALA A 18 1.27 -13.77 29.22
C ALA A 18 2.51 -12.94 29.64
N SER A 19 3.50 -12.75 28.76
CA SER A 19 4.65 -11.85 29.00
C SER A 19 4.55 -10.51 28.27
N ILE A 20 3.50 -10.29 27.46
CA ILE A 20 3.25 -9.03 26.76
C ILE A 20 2.01 -8.38 27.40
N PRO A 21 2.14 -7.25 28.12
CA PRO A 21 1.00 -6.53 28.66
C PRO A 21 0.18 -5.92 27.51
N TYR A 22 -1.13 -5.91 27.65
CA TYR A 22 -2.00 -5.22 26.69
C TYR A 22 -1.63 -3.73 26.60
N PRO A 23 -1.50 -3.16 25.38
CA PRO A 23 -1.33 -1.73 25.20
C PRO A 23 -2.47 -0.92 25.82
N THR A 24 -2.23 0.34 26.16
CA THR A 24 -3.30 1.29 26.50
C THR A 24 -3.65 2.10 25.25
N LEU A 25 -4.91 1.98 24.79
CA LEU A 25 -5.43 2.73 23.66
C LEU A 25 -6.78 3.35 24.06
N PHE A 26 -6.94 4.66 23.84
CA PHE A 26 -8.12 5.39 24.31
C PHE A 26 -9.37 4.99 23.49
N GLY A 27 -10.41 4.50 24.17
CA GLY A 27 -11.67 4.12 23.54
C GLY A 27 -11.70 2.70 22.93
N ALA A 28 -10.64 1.90 23.11
CA ALA A 28 -10.55 0.53 22.64
C ALA A 28 -10.41 -0.48 23.79
N GLU A 29 -10.87 -1.71 23.56
CA GLU A 29 -10.67 -2.87 24.44
C GLU A 29 -9.93 -3.96 23.68
N PHE A 30 -8.90 -4.56 24.30
CA PHE A 30 -8.13 -5.63 23.68
C PHE A 30 -8.76 -6.99 24.02
N LEU A 31 -9.45 -7.57 23.04
CA LEU A 31 -10.21 -8.82 23.20
C LEU A 31 -9.31 -10.06 23.35
N SER A 32 -8.15 -10.04 22.68
CA SER A 32 -7.16 -11.13 22.67
C SER A 32 -5.77 -10.59 22.33
N LEU A 33 -4.74 -11.37 22.66
CA LEU A 33 -3.37 -11.20 22.17
C LEU A 33 -2.77 -12.57 21.90
N GLU A 34 -2.27 -12.77 20.69
CA GLU A 34 -1.53 -13.97 20.30
C GLU A 34 -0.06 -13.60 20.04
N ALA A 35 0.84 -14.51 20.42
CA ALA A 35 2.28 -14.31 20.30
C ALA A 35 2.93 -15.66 19.96
N ASN A 36 3.49 -15.75 18.76
CA ASN A 36 4.03 -16.97 18.18
C ASN A 36 5.51 -16.78 17.84
N PHE A 37 6.40 -17.51 18.51
CA PHE A 37 7.84 -17.45 18.22
C PHE A 37 8.18 -18.25 16.95
N VAL A 38 8.61 -17.57 15.90
CA VAL A 38 9.04 -18.19 14.64
C VAL A 38 10.57 -18.23 14.57
N ALA A 39 11.14 -19.43 14.54
CA ALA A 39 12.58 -19.66 14.38
C ALA A 39 12.93 -20.04 12.93
N ASN A 40 14.16 -19.72 12.50
CA ASN A 40 14.71 -20.07 11.17
C ASN A 40 13.85 -19.58 9.99
N TYR A 41 13.07 -18.52 10.18
CA TYR A 41 12.26 -17.91 9.14
C TYR A 41 13.15 -17.35 8.02
N SER A 42 12.82 -17.70 6.78
CA SER A 42 13.49 -17.19 5.59
C SER A 42 12.47 -17.04 4.47
N GLN A 43 12.21 -15.80 4.08
CA GLN A 43 11.36 -15.43 2.97
C GLN A 43 12.02 -14.25 2.26
N ASN A 44 12.09 -14.33 0.93
CA ASN A 44 12.57 -13.27 0.06
C ASN A 44 11.33 -12.38 -0.32
N VAL A 45 11.46 -11.10 -0.71
CA VAL A 45 10.33 -10.10 -0.70
C VAL A 45 10.34 -9.11 -1.88
N PRO A 46 9.31 -8.99 -2.76
CA PRO A 46 9.52 -8.58 -4.17
C PRO A 46 9.81 -7.10 -4.51
N ILE A 47 10.60 -6.85 -5.58
CA ILE A 47 11.09 -5.52 -6.01
C ILE A 47 9.93 -4.56 -6.29
N GLY A 48 8.81 -5.05 -6.83
CA GLY A 48 7.59 -4.28 -7.04
C GLY A 48 6.54 -4.36 -5.92
N TYR A 49 6.79 -5.11 -4.84
CA TYR A 49 5.79 -5.42 -3.79
C TYR A 49 6.17 -4.84 -2.42
N TYR A 50 7.43 -4.94 -2.00
CA TYR A 50 7.98 -3.98 -1.04
C TYR A 50 8.62 -2.91 -1.91
N VAL A 51 7.81 -1.90 -2.26
CA VAL A 51 8.24 -0.75 -3.05
C VAL A 51 9.57 -0.25 -2.50
N ASN A 52 10.58 -0.21 -3.38
CA ASN A 52 12.02 -0.02 -3.15
C ASN A 52 12.95 -1.29 -2.94
N HIS A 53 12.54 -2.61 -3.05
CA HIS A 53 13.35 -3.80 -2.56
C HIS A 53 13.57 -5.17 -3.40
N GLY A 54 13.04 -6.41 -3.08
CA GLY A 54 13.64 -7.80 -3.37
C GLY A 54 12.86 -8.99 -4.12
N ALA A 55 12.59 -10.24 -3.62
CA ALA A 55 11.77 -11.33 -4.32
C ALA A 55 11.13 -12.59 -3.58
N VAL A 56 9.85 -12.66 -3.07
CA VAL A 56 8.93 -13.87 -2.73
C VAL A 56 7.79 -13.60 -1.64
N ASN A 57 7.04 -14.59 -1.05
CA ASN A 57 5.56 -14.58 -0.79
C ASN A 57 4.99 -15.14 0.59
N VAL A 58 3.66 -14.95 0.90
CA VAL A 58 2.65 -15.74 1.74
C VAL A 58 1.89 -15.03 2.95
N THR A 59 0.71 -15.54 3.42
CA THR A 59 -0.48 -14.85 4.08
C THR A 59 -1.34 -15.66 5.11
N ASP A 60 -2.12 -15.02 6.03
CA ASP A 60 -3.49 -15.45 6.55
C ASP A 60 -4.29 -14.34 7.37
N ASN A 61 -5.52 -14.64 7.89
CA ASN A 61 -6.64 -13.75 8.35
C ASN A 61 -7.30 -14.23 9.72
N ASP A 62 -8.33 -13.71 10.45
CA ASP A 62 -9.36 -12.60 10.38
C ASP A 62 -9.78 -12.07 11.81
N THR A 63 -9.87 -10.73 12.03
CA THR A 63 -10.38 -9.90 13.20
C THR A 63 -10.02 -8.41 12.88
N VAL A 64 -10.23 -7.40 13.75
CA VAL A 64 -9.43 -6.15 13.65
C VAL A 64 -8.01 -6.46 14.13
N HIS A 65 -7.08 -6.73 13.22
CA HIS A 65 -5.71 -6.97 13.66
C HIS A 65 -4.86 -5.71 13.66
N VAL A 66 -3.93 -5.70 14.60
CA VAL A 66 -2.63 -5.06 14.41
C VAL A 66 -1.59 -6.16 14.53
N GLN A 67 -1.02 -6.59 13.41
CA GLN A 67 0.11 -7.53 13.46
C GLN A 67 1.38 -6.74 13.75
N VAL A 68 2.12 -7.12 14.79
CA VAL A 68 3.44 -6.56 15.13
C VAL A 68 4.47 -7.67 15.04
N TRP A 69 5.45 -7.54 14.16
CA TRP A 69 6.56 -8.51 14.04
C TRP A 69 7.84 -7.90 14.62
N LEU A 70 8.66 -8.76 15.25
CA LEU A 70 9.75 -8.35 16.14
C LEU A 70 11.02 -9.17 15.82
N PRO A 71 12.10 -8.57 15.28
CA PRO A 71 13.32 -9.30 14.98
C PRO A 71 14.08 -9.63 16.27
N ALA A 72 14.05 -10.89 16.70
CA ALA A 72 14.47 -11.31 18.05
C ALA A 72 15.89 -10.85 18.46
N ASN A 73 16.88 -11.00 17.57
CA ASN A 73 18.30 -10.73 17.85
C ASN A 73 18.92 -9.63 16.95
N THR A 74 18.18 -9.11 15.99
CA THR A 74 18.69 -8.22 14.92
C THR A 74 18.02 -6.85 14.91
N TRP A 75 17.32 -6.47 15.99
CA TRP A 75 16.61 -5.19 16.06
C TRP A 75 17.57 -4.00 16.02
N ASN A 76 17.36 -3.13 15.03
CA ASN A 76 18.17 -1.93 14.76
C ASN A 76 17.75 -0.70 15.61
N GLY A 77 16.80 -0.89 16.53
CA GLY A 77 16.26 0.17 17.40
C GLY A 77 15.16 1.03 16.75
N ARG A 78 14.62 0.63 15.59
CA ARG A 78 13.60 1.38 14.84
C ARG A 78 12.33 0.56 14.60
N LEU A 79 11.24 1.24 14.30
CA LEU A 79 9.97 0.65 13.86
C LEU A 79 9.63 1.12 12.43
N GLN A 80 9.08 0.26 11.58
CA GLN A 80 8.49 0.63 10.28
C GLN A 80 7.06 0.08 10.14
N ALA A 81 6.07 0.96 10.01
CA ALA A 81 4.70 0.60 9.67
C ALA A 81 4.52 0.49 8.15
N ILE A 82 3.74 -0.50 7.71
CA ILE A 82 3.45 -0.74 6.29
C ILE A 82 1.99 -0.41 5.98
N GLY A 83 1.77 0.35 4.92
CA GLY A 83 0.45 0.80 4.47
C GLY A 83 -0.34 -0.20 3.63
N GLY A 84 -1.54 0.23 3.23
CA GLY A 84 -2.52 -0.53 2.46
C GLY A 84 -2.39 -0.44 0.94
N ALA A 85 -3.30 -1.13 0.23
CA ALA A 85 -3.47 -1.08 -1.21
C ALA A 85 -4.96 -1.16 -1.58
N GLY A 86 -5.41 -0.38 -2.57
CA GLY A 86 -6.82 -0.32 -2.97
C GLY A 86 -7.76 -0.01 -1.80
N TRP A 87 -8.67 -0.94 -1.49
CA TRP A 87 -9.61 -0.83 -0.38
C TRP A 87 -9.12 -1.42 0.94
N GLN A 88 -7.94 -2.04 0.98
CA GLN A 88 -7.37 -2.65 2.18
C GLN A 88 -6.46 -1.66 2.92
N ALA A 89 -6.48 -1.67 4.26
CA ALA A 89 -5.70 -0.74 5.08
C ALA A 89 -4.22 -1.14 5.29
N GLY A 90 -3.89 -2.39 5.00
CA GLY A 90 -2.64 -3.07 5.34
C GLY A 90 -2.92 -4.57 5.32
N LEU A 91 -1.96 -5.42 5.73
CA LEU A 91 -2.05 -6.91 5.81
C LEU A 91 -2.45 -7.67 4.53
N HIS A 92 -2.81 -6.96 3.47
CA HIS A 92 -2.86 -7.47 2.11
C HIS A 92 -1.51 -8.05 1.68
N TYR A 93 -1.53 -8.93 0.66
CA TYR A 93 -0.39 -9.71 0.21
C TYR A 93 0.93 -8.92 0.11
N ALA A 94 0.95 -7.79 -0.61
CA ALA A 94 2.18 -7.00 -0.79
C ALA A 94 2.66 -6.32 0.52
N GLY A 95 1.73 -5.82 1.34
CA GLY A 95 2.02 -5.22 2.65
C GLY A 95 2.70 -6.20 3.62
N LEU A 96 2.25 -7.47 3.66
CA LEU A 96 2.93 -8.51 4.42
C LEU A 96 4.37 -8.75 3.94
N MET A 97 4.65 -8.57 2.65
CA MET A 97 6.02 -8.68 2.15
C MET A 97 6.87 -7.52 2.67
N GLY A 98 6.32 -6.29 2.64
CA GLY A 98 6.97 -5.13 3.26
C GLY A 98 7.28 -5.31 4.74
N MET A 99 6.42 -6.04 5.48
CA MET A 99 6.71 -6.44 6.85
C MET A 99 7.87 -7.44 6.93
N THR A 100 7.89 -8.48 6.09
CA THR A 100 9.00 -9.47 6.05
C THR A 100 10.35 -8.79 5.80
N ALA A 101 10.42 -7.85 4.85
CA ALA A 101 11.68 -7.17 4.56
C ALA A 101 12.03 -6.08 5.59
N SER A 102 11.05 -5.42 6.20
CA SER A 102 11.28 -4.58 7.39
C SER A 102 11.96 -5.39 8.51
N ILE A 103 11.53 -6.62 8.74
CA ILE A 103 12.16 -7.57 9.68
C ILE A 103 13.57 -7.96 9.21
N GLY A 104 13.77 -8.21 7.92
CA GLY A 104 15.08 -8.50 7.32
C GLY A 104 16.10 -7.36 7.49
N GLU A 105 15.65 -6.11 7.42
CA GLU A 105 16.46 -4.91 7.68
C GLU A 105 16.57 -4.54 9.18
N GLY A 106 15.98 -5.36 10.06
CA GLY A 106 16.07 -5.23 11.51
C GLY A 106 15.11 -4.23 12.15
N TYR A 107 14.10 -3.71 11.43
CA TYR A 107 13.02 -2.95 12.04
C TYR A 107 12.08 -3.89 12.80
N SER A 108 11.48 -3.44 13.91
CA SER A 108 10.16 -3.98 14.27
C SER A 108 9.14 -3.42 13.29
N THR A 109 8.10 -4.16 12.96
CA THR A 109 7.14 -3.73 11.93
C THR A 109 5.71 -3.93 12.36
N VAL A 110 4.81 -3.11 11.83
CA VAL A 110 3.40 -3.09 12.18
C VAL A 110 2.51 -2.80 10.98
N SER A 111 1.34 -3.45 10.92
CA SER A 111 0.30 -3.20 9.92
C SER A 111 -1.07 -3.59 10.50
N THR A 112 -2.14 -3.02 9.93
CA THR A 112 -3.53 -3.31 10.30
C THR A 112 -4.41 -3.53 9.08
N ASP A 113 -5.44 -4.35 9.21
CA ASP A 113 -6.53 -4.50 8.23
C ASP A 113 -7.65 -3.46 8.42
N ALA A 114 -7.60 -2.65 9.49
CA ALA A 114 -8.65 -1.71 9.91
C ALA A 114 -10.02 -2.34 10.26
N GLY A 115 -10.10 -3.65 10.47
CA GLY A 115 -11.35 -4.39 10.62
C GLY A 115 -12.02 -4.78 9.31
N LEU A 116 -11.26 -4.81 8.21
CA LEU A 116 -11.72 -5.27 6.90
C LEU A 116 -11.30 -6.73 6.59
N GLY A 117 -10.53 -7.37 7.48
CA GLY A 117 -9.97 -8.70 7.28
C GLY A 117 -9.28 -8.84 5.92
N SER A 118 -9.79 -9.76 5.09
CA SER A 118 -9.28 -10.03 3.74
C SER A 118 -10.09 -9.36 2.60
N ASP A 119 -11.10 -8.53 2.88
CA ASP A 119 -11.93 -7.92 1.84
C ASP A 119 -11.15 -6.97 0.92
N THR A 120 -11.06 -7.32 -0.37
CA THR A 120 -10.36 -6.53 -1.40
C THR A 120 -11.24 -5.41 -2.01
N THR A 121 -12.53 -5.38 -1.67
CA THR A 121 -13.53 -4.44 -2.22
C THR A 121 -14.52 -3.99 -1.13
N PRO A 122 -15.21 -2.85 -1.28
CA PRO A 122 -16.15 -2.35 -0.26
C PRO A 122 -17.53 -3.04 -0.30
N VAL A 123 -17.71 -4.10 -1.10
CA VAL A 123 -19.02 -4.75 -1.33
C VAL A 123 -19.61 -5.34 -0.05
N ASN A 124 -18.78 -5.99 0.78
CA ASN A 124 -19.22 -6.71 1.97
C ASN A 124 -19.31 -5.81 3.21
N TRP A 125 -18.49 -4.76 3.29
CA TRP A 125 -18.32 -3.96 4.51
C TRP A 125 -18.74 -2.49 4.40
N GLY A 126 -18.78 -1.92 3.19
CA GLY A 126 -18.93 -0.47 2.96
C GLY A 126 -20.33 0.08 3.22
N LEU A 127 -21.35 -0.77 3.20
CA LEU A 127 -22.74 -0.43 3.48
C LEU A 127 -23.30 -1.34 4.58
N LEU A 128 -24.01 -0.76 5.56
CA LEU A 128 -24.78 -1.51 6.56
C LEU A 128 -26.14 -1.97 6.00
N SER A 129 -26.66 -1.22 5.02
CA SER A 129 -27.84 -1.53 4.21
C SER A 129 -27.79 -0.69 2.93
N PRO A 130 -28.62 -0.96 1.90
CA PRO A 130 -28.68 -0.11 0.71
C PRO A 130 -28.88 1.37 1.08
N GLY A 131 -28.00 2.25 0.57
CA GLY A 131 -28.01 3.68 0.86
C GLY A 131 -27.51 4.11 2.26
N ASN A 132 -26.97 3.20 3.06
CA ASN A 132 -26.54 3.45 4.44
C ASN A 132 -25.05 3.09 4.65
N PRO A 133 -24.11 4.05 4.52
CA PRO A 133 -22.67 3.79 4.62
C PRO A 133 -22.23 3.32 6.01
N ASN A 134 -21.31 2.36 6.04
CA ASN A 134 -20.66 1.92 7.28
C ASN A 134 -19.58 2.92 7.70
N LEU A 135 -20.01 4.02 8.33
CA LEU A 135 -19.12 5.11 8.71
C LEU A 135 -18.00 4.69 9.67
N TYR A 136 -18.16 3.61 10.46
CA TYR A 136 -17.11 3.13 11.36
C TYR A 136 -15.95 2.49 10.59
N LEU A 137 -16.23 1.51 9.70
CA LEU A 137 -15.17 0.89 8.90
C LEU A 137 -14.55 1.86 7.88
N LEU A 138 -15.34 2.81 7.35
CA LEU A 138 -14.83 3.93 6.55
C LEU A 138 -13.89 4.85 7.35
N GLN A 139 -14.18 5.12 8.64
CA GLN A 139 -13.29 5.92 9.50
C GLN A 139 -12.02 5.17 9.91
N ASN A 140 -12.10 3.85 10.14
CA ASN A 140 -10.94 3.00 10.40
C ASN A 140 -10.01 3.01 9.18
N LEU A 141 -10.47 2.53 8.01
CA LEU A 141 -9.71 2.53 6.75
C LEU A 141 -9.19 3.93 6.40
N GLY A 142 -10.03 4.94 6.61
CA GLY A 142 -9.72 6.33 6.30
C GLY A 142 -8.63 6.93 7.20
N SER A 143 -8.61 6.60 8.49
CA SER A 143 -7.80 7.34 9.48
C SER A 143 -7.50 6.65 10.82
N VAL A 144 -8.49 6.07 11.51
CA VAL A 144 -8.40 5.81 12.96
C VAL A 144 -7.40 4.69 13.26
N SER A 145 -7.55 3.54 12.60
CA SER A 145 -6.70 2.36 12.85
C SER A 145 -5.22 2.59 12.51
N LEU A 146 -4.90 3.61 11.70
CA LEU A 146 -3.53 3.98 11.33
C LEU A 146 -2.74 4.46 12.57
N ASN A 147 -3.39 5.25 13.42
CA ASN A 147 -2.84 5.71 14.68
C ASN A 147 -2.83 4.60 15.74
N ASP A 148 -3.91 3.82 15.79
CA ASP A 148 -4.04 2.70 16.73
C ASP A 148 -2.92 1.68 16.50
N ALA A 149 -2.63 1.35 15.24
CA ALA A 149 -1.51 0.51 14.84
C ALA A 149 -0.14 1.12 15.22
N ALA A 150 0.03 2.44 15.09
CA ALA A 150 1.25 3.13 15.53
C ALA A 150 1.45 3.03 17.06
N VAL A 151 0.40 3.27 17.85
CA VAL A 151 0.41 3.17 19.32
C VAL A 151 0.69 1.74 19.77
N ILE A 152 -0.04 0.76 19.21
CA ILE A 152 0.12 -0.66 19.52
C ILE A 152 1.51 -1.16 19.13
N GLY A 153 1.99 -0.84 17.92
CA GLY A 153 3.32 -1.21 17.45
C GLY A 153 4.44 -0.64 18.30
N LYS A 154 4.37 0.64 18.67
CA LYS A 154 5.33 1.28 19.59
C LYS A 154 5.28 0.64 20.98
N SER A 155 4.10 0.37 21.51
CA SER A 155 3.89 -0.24 22.85
C SER A 155 4.42 -1.67 22.94
N ILE A 156 4.07 -2.54 21.97
CA ILE A 156 4.52 -3.94 21.93
C ILE A 156 6.04 -4.00 21.70
N THR A 157 6.59 -3.16 20.82
CA THR A 157 8.06 -3.06 20.64
C THR A 157 8.75 -2.66 21.94
N ALA A 158 8.23 -1.63 22.64
CA ALA A 158 8.79 -1.15 23.89
C ALA A 158 8.78 -2.23 24.99
N SER A 159 7.71 -3.02 25.08
CA SER A 159 7.63 -4.11 26.06
C SER A 159 8.54 -5.29 25.74
N TYR A 160 8.74 -5.63 24.47
CA TYR A 160 9.54 -6.78 24.07
C TYR A 160 11.05 -6.53 24.23
N TYR A 161 11.54 -5.34 23.86
CA TYR A 161 12.96 -4.99 23.97
C TYR A 161 13.33 -4.25 25.27
N GLY A 162 12.35 -3.95 26.13
CA GLY A 162 12.56 -3.17 27.36
C GLY A 162 12.87 -1.68 27.13
N GLN A 163 12.82 -1.21 25.88
CA GLN A 163 13.03 0.19 25.48
C GLN A 163 12.22 0.51 24.21
N PRO A 164 11.66 1.73 24.07
CA PRO A 164 10.88 2.11 22.90
C PRO A 164 11.75 2.21 21.63
N PRO A 165 11.14 2.20 20.43
CA PRO A 165 11.84 2.57 19.20
C PRO A 165 12.48 3.95 19.33
N LYS A 166 13.74 4.10 18.91
CA LYS A 166 14.42 5.40 18.85
C LYS A 166 13.85 6.27 17.73
N TYR A 167 13.40 5.65 16.64
CA TYR A 167 12.67 6.26 15.54
C TYR A 167 11.61 5.30 15.01
N SER A 168 10.55 5.86 14.45
CA SER A 168 9.41 5.16 13.88
C SER A 168 9.08 5.73 12.50
N TYR A 169 8.86 4.86 11.52
CA TYR A 169 8.65 5.24 10.13
C TYR A 169 7.34 4.65 9.60
N PHE A 170 6.74 5.28 8.59
CA PHE A 170 5.66 4.71 7.80
C PHE A 170 6.08 4.61 6.33
N ASN A 171 5.70 3.52 5.65
CA ASN A 171 5.97 3.28 4.23
C ASN A 171 4.71 2.76 3.54
N GLY A 172 4.28 3.40 2.45
CA GLY A 172 3.13 2.96 1.67
C GLY A 172 3.04 3.55 0.27
N CYS A 173 2.41 2.82 -0.64
CA CYS A 173 2.12 3.22 -2.02
C CYS A 173 0.61 3.19 -2.29
N SER A 174 0.08 3.98 -3.24
CA SER A 174 -1.35 4.00 -3.58
C SER A 174 -2.23 4.37 -2.36
N GLN A 175 -3.03 3.43 -1.83
CA GLN A 175 -3.78 3.61 -0.57
C GLN A 175 -2.86 3.82 0.63
N GLY A 176 -1.73 3.11 0.71
CA GLY A 176 -0.65 3.41 1.65
C GLY A 176 -0.08 4.81 1.45
N GLY A 177 0.05 5.22 0.18
CA GLY A 177 0.41 6.60 -0.18
C GLY A 177 -0.58 7.63 0.35
N ARG A 178 -1.90 7.36 0.32
CA ARG A 178 -2.95 8.21 0.94
C ARG A 178 -2.88 8.23 2.46
N GLN A 179 -2.55 7.09 3.08
CA GLN A 179 -2.43 6.98 4.55
C GLN A 179 -1.29 7.85 5.10
N GLY A 180 -0.20 8.05 4.34
CA GLY A 180 0.93 8.91 4.72
C GLY A 180 0.53 10.35 5.07
N PRO A 181 -0.07 11.14 4.15
CA PRO A 181 -0.58 12.47 4.45
C PRO A 181 -1.65 12.50 5.53
N MET A 182 -2.49 11.48 5.65
CA MET A 182 -3.47 11.39 6.75
C MET A 182 -2.78 11.28 8.12
N LEU A 183 -1.74 10.46 8.23
CA LEU A 183 -0.89 10.37 9.42
C LEU A 183 -0.20 11.71 9.70
N ALA A 184 0.45 12.31 8.70
CA ALA A 184 1.13 13.60 8.85
C ALA A 184 0.21 14.75 9.30
N GLN A 185 -1.03 14.79 8.79
CA GLN A 185 -1.99 15.87 9.06
C GLN A 185 -2.78 15.68 10.36
N ARG A 186 -3.13 14.43 10.71
CA ARG A 186 -4.06 14.13 11.82
C ARG A 186 -3.39 13.50 13.03
N TYR A 187 -2.25 12.84 12.83
CA TYR A 187 -1.51 12.11 13.87
C TYR A 187 0.01 12.36 13.76
N PRO A 188 0.47 13.63 13.85
CA PRO A 188 1.87 14.00 13.57
C PRO A 188 2.90 13.36 14.51
N GLU A 189 2.48 12.79 15.64
CA GLU A 189 3.33 12.05 16.59
C GLU A 189 3.38 10.53 16.32
N ALA A 190 2.62 10.03 15.34
CA ALA A 190 2.55 8.61 15.00
C ALA A 190 3.87 8.08 14.43
N PHE A 191 4.57 8.87 13.59
CA PHE A 191 5.83 8.47 12.94
C PHE A 191 6.77 9.67 12.75
N ASP A 192 8.07 9.44 12.96
CA ASP A 192 9.16 10.41 12.78
C ASP A 192 9.51 10.67 11.31
N GLY A 193 9.09 9.78 10.40
CA GLY A 193 9.27 9.92 8.96
C GLY A 193 8.25 9.09 8.16
N ILE A 194 7.81 9.62 7.02
CA ILE A 194 6.71 9.04 6.22
C ILE A 194 7.15 8.99 4.76
N ALA A 195 7.22 7.79 4.18
CA ALA A 195 7.37 7.54 2.76
C ALA A 195 6.00 7.23 2.15
N ALA A 196 5.53 8.11 1.25
CA ALA A 196 4.21 8.04 0.64
C ALA A 196 4.32 8.11 -0.89
N ALA A 197 4.37 6.94 -1.54
CA ALA A 197 4.47 6.82 -2.99
C ALA A 197 3.07 6.81 -3.66
N ALA A 198 2.97 7.36 -4.87
CA ALA A 198 1.74 7.47 -5.67
C ALA A 198 0.45 7.71 -4.83
N PRO A 199 0.34 8.80 -4.04
CA PRO A 199 -0.73 8.92 -3.05
C PRO A 199 -2.12 8.96 -3.68
N ALA A 200 -2.95 7.95 -3.38
CA ALA A 200 -4.36 7.89 -3.81
C ALA A 200 -5.24 8.85 -2.99
N ILE A 201 -4.94 10.15 -3.04
CA ILE A 201 -5.70 11.23 -2.39
C ILE A 201 -6.94 11.62 -3.23
N ASN A 202 -7.78 12.50 -2.69
CA ASN A 202 -8.95 13.06 -3.38
C ASN A 202 -9.86 12.00 -4.04
N TRP A 203 -10.20 10.93 -3.29
CA TRP A 203 -10.98 9.77 -3.77
C TRP A 203 -12.25 10.12 -4.58
N ASN A 204 -12.93 11.22 -4.23
CA ASN A 204 -14.12 11.72 -4.93
C ASN A 204 -13.84 12.26 -6.35
N GLN A 205 -12.59 12.55 -6.68
CA GLN A 205 -12.12 12.88 -8.04
C GLN A 205 -11.39 11.69 -8.66
N PHE A 206 -10.49 11.06 -7.89
CA PHE A 206 -9.64 9.94 -8.35
C PHE A 206 -10.47 8.79 -8.97
N PHE A 207 -11.44 8.23 -8.25
CA PHE A 207 -12.26 7.13 -8.77
C PHE A 207 -13.13 7.54 -9.97
N ILE A 208 -13.47 8.83 -10.10
CA ILE A 208 -14.23 9.32 -11.25
C ILE A 208 -13.33 9.45 -12.49
N LYS A 209 -12.10 9.98 -12.35
CA LYS A 209 -11.13 10.02 -13.45
C LYS A 209 -10.67 8.62 -13.87
N ASP A 210 -10.48 7.68 -12.94
CA ASP A 210 -10.14 6.27 -13.21
C ASP A 210 -11.22 5.57 -14.08
N MET A 211 -12.50 5.86 -13.83
CA MET A 211 -13.62 5.32 -14.62
C MET A 211 -13.88 6.08 -15.93
N TYR A 212 -13.34 7.28 -16.12
CA TYR A 212 -13.73 8.19 -17.20
C TYR A 212 -13.38 7.68 -18.62
N PRO A 213 -12.19 7.11 -18.90
CA PRO A 213 -11.89 6.54 -20.23
C PRO A 213 -12.85 5.42 -20.65
N SER A 214 -13.28 4.59 -19.70
CA SER A 214 -14.28 3.54 -19.94
C SER A 214 -15.65 4.11 -20.25
N PHE A 215 -16.07 5.14 -19.51
CA PHE A 215 -17.31 5.87 -19.81
C PHE A 215 -17.27 6.54 -21.20
N LEU A 216 -16.13 7.11 -21.61
CA LEU A 216 -15.97 7.66 -22.96
C LEU A 216 -16.04 6.58 -24.04
N MET A 217 -15.40 5.41 -23.86
CA MET A 217 -15.50 4.29 -24.80
C MET A 217 -16.95 3.83 -25.00
N ASP A 218 -17.68 3.61 -23.89
CA ASP A 218 -19.10 3.22 -23.92
C ASP A 218 -19.97 4.31 -24.57
N SER A 219 -19.77 5.59 -24.21
CA SER A 219 -20.55 6.72 -24.72
C SER A 219 -20.28 7.05 -26.19
N LEU A 220 -19.10 6.72 -26.71
CA LEU A 220 -18.76 6.84 -28.13
C LEU A 220 -19.11 5.58 -28.93
N GLY A 221 -19.41 4.46 -28.25
CA GLY A 221 -19.58 3.15 -28.86
C GLY A 221 -18.29 2.63 -29.52
N ALA A 222 -17.13 3.07 -29.05
CA ALA A 222 -15.85 2.92 -29.73
C ALA A 222 -14.75 2.48 -28.74
N TYR A 223 -14.10 1.36 -29.05
CA TYR A 223 -13.06 0.75 -28.22
C TYR A 223 -11.77 0.69 -29.06
N PRO A 224 -10.83 1.64 -28.87
CA PRO A 224 -9.58 1.67 -29.64
C PRO A 224 -8.72 0.42 -29.43
N LEU A 225 -7.91 0.10 -30.42
CA LEU A 225 -6.94 -0.99 -30.32
C LEU A 225 -5.69 -0.53 -29.59
N SER A 226 -5.01 -1.44 -28.89
CA SER A 226 -3.75 -1.15 -28.19
C SER A 226 -2.64 -0.60 -29.10
N CYS A 227 -2.68 -0.90 -30.41
CA CYS A 227 -1.76 -0.29 -31.38
C CYS A 227 -2.03 1.22 -31.60
N GLU A 228 -3.27 1.69 -31.48
CA GLU A 228 -3.60 3.12 -31.56
C GLU A 228 -3.07 3.85 -30.32
N PHE A 229 -3.32 3.32 -29.13
CA PHE A 229 -2.77 3.86 -27.89
C PHE A 229 -1.23 3.85 -27.90
N ASN A 230 -0.59 2.73 -28.23
CA ASN A 230 0.87 2.64 -28.29
C ASN A 230 1.49 3.62 -29.29
N ALA A 231 0.83 3.89 -30.43
CA ALA A 231 1.33 4.84 -31.42
C ALA A 231 1.21 6.30 -30.92
N ILE A 232 0.11 6.63 -30.22
CA ILE A 232 -0.06 7.95 -29.60
C ILE A 232 0.96 8.14 -28.46
N THR A 233 1.19 7.12 -27.62
CA THR A 233 2.24 7.15 -26.58
C THR A 233 3.64 7.30 -27.18
N ALA A 234 3.97 6.59 -28.25
CA ALA A 234 5.27 6.69 -28.91
C ALA A 234 5.52 8.10 -29.49
N ALA A 235 4.48 8.72 -30.08
CA ALA A 235 4.55 10.07 -30.60
C ALA A 235 4.63 11.15 -29.49
N ALA A 236 3.96 10.94 -28.35
CA ALA A 236 4.11 11.80 -27.18
C ALA A 236 5.55 11.78 -26.63
N ILE A 237 6.17 10.58 -26.57
CA ILE A 237 7.58 10.43 -26.22
C ILE A 237 8.47 11.11 -27.27
N GLU A 238 8.28 10.86 -28.56
CA GLU A 238 9.06 11.51 -29.64
C GLU A 238 8.97 13.05 -29.60
N ALA A 239 7.83 13.61 -29.17
CA ALA A 239 7.63 15.04 -29.02
C ALA A 239 8.27 15.64 -27.75
N CYS A 240 8.38 14.88 -26.65
CA CYS A 240 8.64 15.43 -25.31
C CYS A 240 9.88 14.87 -24.58
N ASP A 241 10.43 13.71 -24.97
CA ASP A 241 11.66 13.10 -24.40
C ASP A 241 12.81 14.12 -24.33
N ALA A 242 13.04 14.84 -25.43
CA ALA A 242 14.09 15.86 -25.55
C ALA A 242 13.93 17.12 -24.66
N ALA A 243 12.83 17.27 -23.90
CA ALA A 243 12.53 18.49 -23.14
C ALA A 243 13.48 18.68 -21.93
N ASP A 244 13.88 17.60 -21.25
CA ASP A 244 14.80 17.67 -20.10
C ASP A 244 16.29 17.80 -20.49
N GLY A 245 16.60 17.62 -21.79
CA GLY A 245 17.94 17.67 -22.36
C GLY A 245 18.61 16.32 -22.59
N VAL A 246 17.95 15.21 -22.23
CA VAL A 246 18.32 13.83 -22.57
C VAL A 246 17.39 13.33 -23.71
N VAL A 247 17.72 12.19 -24.33
CA VAL A 247 16.85 11.47 -25.26
C VAL A 247 17.06 9.99 -24.96
N ASP A 248 16.25 9.43 -24.06
CA ASP A 248 16.32 8.03 -23.64
C ASP A 248 14.98 7.28 -23.61
N GLY A 249 13.90 7.95 -24.01
CA GLY A 249 12.54 7.44 -24.09
C GLY A 249 11.69 7.72 -22.84
N ILE A 250 12.10 8.68 -22.00
CA ILE A 250 11.44 9.02 -20.74
C ILE A 250 11.12 10.52 -20.74
N ILE A 251 9.85 10.87 -20.55
CA ILE A 251 9.44 12.26 -20.36
C ILE A 251 9.64 12.60 -18.88
N THR A 252 10.79 13.18 -18.51
CA THR A 252 11.03 13.60 -17.11
C THR A 252 10.38 14.95 -16.80
N ASP A 253 10.29 15.85 -17.78
CA ASP A 253 9.58 17.14 -17.66
C ASP A 253 8.16 17.01 -18.23
N GLU A 254 7.28 16.38 -17.45
CA GLU A 254 5.85 16.19 -17.80
C GLU A 254 5.12 17.53 -17.99
N GLU A 255 5.52 18.60 -17.28
CA GLU A 255 4.86 19.92 -17.35
C GLU A 255 5.23 20.69 -18.64
N ALA A 256 6.36 20.38 -19.28
CA ALA A 256 6.77 20.97 -20.56
C ALA A 256 6.12 20.31 -21.81
N CYS A 257 5.41 19.19 -21.64
CA CYS A 257 4.92 18.37 -22.75
C CYS A 257 3.57 18.84 -23.34
N ASP A 258 3.60 19.86 -24.21
CA ASP A 258 2.44 20.40 -24.94
C ASP A 258 2.04 19.53 -26.17
N PHE A 259 1.87 18.21 -25.95
CA PHE A 259 1.54 17.25 -27.00
C PHE A 259 0.02 17.10 -27.19
N ASP A 260 -0.49 17.45 -28.38
CA ASP A 260 -1.88 17.23 -28.78
C ASP A 260 -2.09 15.84 -29.45
N PRO A 261 -2.76 14.87 -28.81
CA PRO A 261 -3.08 13.57 -29.42
C PRO A 261 -4.06 13.67 -30.60
N MET A 262 -4.87 14.74 -30.70
CA MET A 262 -5.81 14.94 -31.81
C MET A 262 -5.08 15.24 -33.13
N SER A 263 -3.84 15.74 -33.06
CA SER A 263 -2.98 15.97 -34.23
C SER A 263 -2.69 14.69 -35.05
N LEU A 264 -2.81 13.51 -34.43
CA LEU A 264 -2.54 12.21 -35.06
C LEU A 264 -3.75 11.56 -35.74
N VAL A 265 -4.94 12.12 -35.65
CA VAL A 265 -6.16 11.49 -36.19
C VAL A 265 -6.05 11.33 -37.71
N GLY A 266 -6.20 10.10 -38.18
CA GLY A 266 -6.02 9.74 -39.59
C GLY A 266 -4.61 9.24 -39.97
N THR A 267 -3.60 9.43 -39.11
CA THR A 267 -2.24 8.90 -39.34
C THR A 267 -2.27 7.38 -39.41
N VAL A 268 -1.78 6.82 -40.52
CA VAL A 268 -1.77 5.37 -40.75
C VAL A 268 -0.66 4.72 -39.95
N ILE A 269 -1.04 3.77 -39.09
CA ILE A 269 -0.16 3.04 -38.18
C ILE A 269 -0.17 1.54 -38.46
N ASN A 270 0.94 0.90 -38.10
CA ASN A 270 1.11 -0.54 -38.21
C ASN A 270 0.41 -1.27 -37.05
N CYS A 271 -0.71 -1.93 -37.34
CA CYS A 271 -1.46 -2.77 -36.40
C CYS A 271 -1.35 -4.25 -36.81
N THR A 272 -0.15 -4.73 -37.16
CA THR A 272 0.10 -6.12 -37.63
C THR A 272 -0.46 -7.22 -36.73
N ASN A 273 -0.51 -7.01 -35.40
CA ASN A 273 -1.16 -7.94 -34.45
C ASN A 273 -2.67 -8.14 -34.72
N PHE A 274 -3.29 -7.25 -35.49
CA PHE A 274 -4.69 -7.28 -35.94
C PHE A 274 -4.79 -7.46 -37.47
N GLY A 275 -3.68 -7.79 -38.15
CA GLY A 275 -3.63 -8.15 -39.56
C GLY A 275 -3.78 -7.01 -40.57
N VAL A 276 -3.84 -5.75 -40.13
CA VAL A 276 -4.05 -4.57 -40.99
C VAL A 276 -3.19 -3.37 -40.57
N GLU A 277 -2.88 -2.51 -41.53
CA GLU A 277 -2.59 -1.09 -41.24
C GLU A 277 -3.92 -0.34 -41.10
N ARG A 278 -3.98 0.67 -40.23
CA ARG A 278 -5.19 1.49 -40.03
C ARG A 278 -4.84 2.91 -39.64
N PRO A 279 -5.70 3.91 -39.94
CA PRO A 279 -5.60 5.21 -39.29
C PRO A 279 -5.81 5.10 -37.77
N ILE A 280 -5.13 5.97 -37.02
CA ILE A 280 -5.54 6.34 -35.66
C ILE A 280 -6.93 6.95 -35.73
N SER A 281 -7.88 6.39 -34.97
CA SER A 281 -9.25 6.90 -34.90
C SER A 281 -9.37 8.16 -34.05
N SER A 282 -10.36 9.01 -34.35
CA SER A 282 -10.70 10.16 -33.49
C SER A 282 -11.05 9.73 -32.07
N ALA A 283 -11.74 8.60 -31.91
CA ALA A 283 -12.03 8.02 -30.61
C ALA A 283 -10.74 7.74 -29.80
N ALA A 284 -9.71 7.15 -30.42
CA ALA A 284 -8.44 6.88 -29.73
C ALA A 284 -7.79 8.16 -29.19
N ALA A 285 -7.75 9.22 -29.99
CA ALA A 285 -7.22 10.51 -29.57
C ALA A 285 -8.08 11.18 -28.48
N THR A 286 -9.40 11.21 -28.64
CA THR A 286 -10.33 11.81 -27.65
C THR A 286 -10.31 11.06 -26.31
N ILE A 287 -10.18 9.73 -26.31
CA ILE A 287 -10.11 8.92 -25.08
C ILE A 287 -8.77 9.14 -24.35
N ILE A 288 -7.67 9.39 -25.06
CA ILE A 288 -6.38 9.78 -24.45
C ILE A 288 -6.38 11.24 -23.98
N GLN A 289 -7.06 12.15 -24.70
CA GLN A 289 -7.06 13.59 -24.39
C GLN A 289 -7.59 13.92 -22.99
N GLY A 290 -8.65 13.23 -22.55
CA GLY A 290 -9.04 13.15 -21.13
C GLY A 290 -9.39 14.46 -20.41
N ASP A 291 -10.38 15.20 -20.92
CA ASP A 291 -10.99 16.43 -20.34
C ASP A 291 -10.98 16.55 -18.79
#